data_AF-A0A949TVI3-F1
#
_entry.id   AF-A0A949TVI3-F1
#
_cell.length_a   1.000
_cell.length_b   1.000
_cell.length_c   1.000
_cell.angle_alpha   90.00
_cell.angle_beta   90.00
_cell.angle_gamma   90.00
#
_symmetry.space_group_name_H-M   'P 1'
#
loop_
_entity.id
_entity.type
_entity.pdbx_description
1 polymer ?
#
loop_
_entity_poly.entity_id
_entity_poly.type
_entity_poly.pdbx_seq_one_letter_code
_entity_poly.pdbx_strand_id
1 'polypeptide(L)'
;MLTHDFEPIIDIVCTLRDIFSPSAKAYFISNINGTLDEHVITNTDVKSCVSVCESNIADSADIIHKLIYYRRLVEINDQKDIVWDLLSNVFHKDRDIPQIKDEDGSLRDMTPDEIELATSIIQQKIDDFDYSTVYARTKNISDMVALYRNSASGYEKVQIYRMLKDGDMERGSAMKKYVDETFHVQNDYLFQLNPRQYKIVPQYVLNYCDNEICTIEESLVQTVG
;
A
#
# COMPACT_ATOMS: atom_id res chain seq x y z
N MET A 1 12.09 11.42 24.71
CA MET A 1 11.44 12.29 23.70
C MET A 1 10.36 11.48 23.03
N LEU A 2 9.16 12.04 22.86
CA LEU A 2 8.10 11.46 22.03
C LEU A 2 7.94 12.39 20.83
N THR A 3 8.02 11.84 19.62
CA THR A 3 7.85 12.61 18.38
C THR A 3 7.13 11.76 17.33
N HIS A 4 6.47 12.45 16.41
CA HIS A 4 5.92 11.89 15.19
C HIS A 4 6.87 12.07 13.99
N ASP A 5 7.89 12.91 14.15
CA ASP A 5 8.90 13.16 13.12
C ASP A 5 9.84 11.96 13.02
N PHE A 6 10.13 11.54 11.79
CA PHE A 6 11.05 10.42 11.56
C PHE A 6 12.52 10.85 11.51
N GLU A 7 12.80 12.12 11.18
CA GLU A 7 14.15 12.67 11.08
C GLU A 7 14.96 12.51 12.39
N PRO A 8 14.42 12.80 13.60
CA PRO A 8 15.15 12.54 14.83
C PRO A 8 15.51 11.06 15.04
N ILE A 9 14.71 10.12 14.51
CA ILE A 9 15.03 8.69 14.57
C ILE A 9 16.21 8.38 13.67
N ILE A 10 16.25 8.93 12.46
CA ILE A 10 17.38 8.76 11.52
C ILE A 10 18.66 9.30 12.16
N ASP A 11 18.63 10.51 12.72
CA ASP A 11 19.80 11.11 13.35
C ASP A 11 20.29 10.29 14.52
N ILE A 12 19.40 9.94 15.46
CA ILE A 12 19.78 9.29 16.71
C ILE A 12 20.20 7.83 16.48
N VAL A 13 19.49 7.09 15.60
CA VAL A 13 19.68 5.65 15.40
C VAL A 13 20.64 5.32 14.28
N CYS A 14 20.82 6.20 13.29
CA CYS A 14 21.66 5.91 12.12
C CYS A 14 22.94 6.76 12.10
N THR A 15 22.83 8.08 12.23
CA THR A 15 23.91 9.04 11.87
C THR A 15 24.77 9.48 13.07
N LEU A 16 24.14 9.82 14.20
CA LEU A 16 24.74 10.47 15.37
C LEU A 16 24.82 9.53 16.58
N ARG A 17 24.82 8.21 16.34
CA ARG A 17 24.80 7.18 17.40
C ARG A 17 25.90 7.36 18.45
N ASP A 18 27.08 7.78 18.01
CA ASP A 18 28.27 7.90 18.86
C ASP A 18 28.27 9.18 19.72
N ILE A 19 27.38 10.14 19.44
CA ILE A 19 27.27 11.39 20.21
C ILE A 19 26.53 11.16 21.54
N PHE A 20 25.64 10.16 21.61
CA PHE A 20 24.88 9.85 22.82
C PHE A 20 25.57 8.74 23.63
N SER A 21 25.83 9.01 24.91
CA SER A 21 26.41 8.03 25.84
C SER A 21 25.60 7.98 27.16
N PRO A 22 24.94 6.85 27.48
CA PRO A 22 24.86 5.62 26.70
C PRO A 22 24.10 5.81 25.38
N SER A 23 24.31 4.90 24.41
CA SER A 23 23.62 4.96 23.11
C SER A 23 22.12 5.08 23.29
N ALA A 24 21.52 6.00 22.56
CA ALA A 24 20.10 6.21 22.59
C ALA A 24 19.35 4.96 22.10
N LYS A 25 18.21 4.67 22.73
CA LYS A 25 17.30 3.60 22.32
C LYS A 25 16.07 4.22 21.70
N ALA A 26 15.68 3.72 20.54
CA ALA A 26 14.47 4.13 19.86
C ALA A 26 13.45 2.99 19.86
N TYR A 27 12.18 3.36 20.04
CA TYR A 27 11.05 2.44 20.03
C TYR A 27 9.93 3.06 19.20
N PHE A 28 9.35 2.26 18.32
CA PHE A 28 8.09 2.55 17.68
C PHE A 28 6.97 2.21 18.66
N ILE A 29 6.07 3.15 18.90
CA ILE A 29 4.98 2.99 19.86
C ILE A 29 3.68 2.84 19.08
N SER A 30 2.93 1.79 19.35
CA SER A 30 1.59 1.59 18.80
C SER A 30 0.57 1.33 19.92
N ASN A 31 -0.67 1.74 19.71
CA ASN A 31 -1.79 1.42 20.59
C ASN A 31 -2.71 0.45 19.87
N ILE A 32 -2.87 -0.74 20.45
CA ILE A 32 -3.65 -1.84 19.88
C ILE A 32 -4.74 -2.17 20.89
N ASN A 33 -5.97 -1.82 20.57
CA ASN A 33 -7.13 -2.08 21.43
C ASN A 33 -6.93 -1.59 22.88
N GLY A 34 -6.33 -0.42 23.06
CA GLY A 34 -6.05 0.16 24.38
C GLY A 34 -4.77 -0.36 25.05
N THR A 35 -4.06 -1.29 24.41
CA THR A 35 -2.77 -1.82 24.91
C THR A 35 -1.62 -1.13 24.19
N LEU A 36 -0.69 -0.59 24.96
CA LEU A 36 0.55 -0.01 24.43
C LEU A 36 1.52 -1.14 24.02
N ASP A 37 1.99 -1.10 22.79
CA ASP A 37 2.98 -2.01 22.24
C ASP A 37 4.20 -1.21 21.79
N GLU A 38 5.37 -1.60 22.29
CA GLU A 38 6.64 -0.95 22.00
C GLU A 38 7.52 -1.90 21.18
N HIS A 39 7.91 -1.47 19.98
CA HIS A 39 8.79 -2.23 19.10
C HIS A 39 10.11 -1.50 18.94
N VAL A 40 11.22 -2.17 19.23
CA VAL A 40 12.55 -1.54 19.11
C VAL A 40 12.83 -1.11 17.66
N ILE A 41 13.50 0.03 17.50
CA ILE A 41 14.02 0.49 16.21
C ILE A 41 15.53 0.45 16.29
N THR A 42 16.13 -0.28 15.35
CA THR A 42 17.58 -0.36 15.14
C THR A 42 17.94 0.26 13.78
N ASN A 43 19.23 0.45 13.53
CA ASN A 43 19.68 1.02 12.26
C ASN A 43 19.38 0.14 11.05
N THR A 44 19.17 -1.17 11.25
CA THR A 44 18.80 -2.09 10.16
C THR A 44 17.33 -2.00 9.78
N ASP A 45 16.51 -1.40 10.64
CA ASP A 45 15.07 -1.23 10.42
C ASP A 45 14.75 0.04 9.62
N VAL A 46 15.64 1.05 9.69
CA VAL A 46 15.55 2.28 8.91
C VAL A 46 16.07 2.03 7.50
N LYS A 47 15.17 1.91 6.52
CA LYS A 47 15.48 1.56 5.13
C LYS A 47 15.00 2.62 4.17
N SER A 48 15.59 2.70 2.97
CA SER A 48 15.04 3.56 1.92
C SER A 48 13.65 3.08 1.50
N CYS A 49 12.78 4.00 1.08
CA CYS A 49 11.45 3.67 0.57
C CYS A 49 11.51 2.66 -0.60
N VAL A 50 12.50 2.79 -1.48
CA VAL A 50 12.83 1.84 -2.55
C VAL A 50 13.11 0.44 -1.99
N SER A 51 14.06 0.31 -1.06
CA SER A 51 14.42 -0.99 -0.48
C SER A 51 13.26 -1.68 0.23
N VAL A 52 12.40 -0.90 0.91
CA VAL A 52 11.18 -1.43 1.54
C VAL A 52 10.21 -1.96 0.48
N CYS A 53 9.98 -1.24 -0.62
CA CYS A 53 9.11 -1.72 -1.69
C CYS A 53 9.70 -2.97 -2.36
N GLU A 54 11.00 -2.96 -2.69
CA GLU A 54 11.65 -4.10 -3.34
C GLU A 54 11.61 -5.37 -2.49
N SER A 55 11.94 -5.27 -1.20
CA SER A 55 11.85 -6.42 -0.27
C SER A 55 10.42 -6.91 -0.15
N ASN A 56 9.43 -6.02 -0.01
CA ASN A 56 8.05 -6.44 0.09
C ASN A 56 7.49 -7.04 -1.22
N ILE A 57 7.96 -6.63 -2.40
CA ILE A 57 7.61 -7.28 -3.67
C ILE A 57 8.16 -8.71 -3.69
N ALA A 58 9.41 -8.91 -3.23
CA ALA A 58 10.03 -10.23 -3.20
C ALA A 58 9.40 -11.17 -2.14
N ASP A 59 9.08 -10.63 -0.96
CA ASP A 59 8.65 -11.38 0.22
C ASP A 59 7.12 -11.59 0.29
N SER A 60 6.33 -10.92 -0.55
CA SER A 60 4.88 -11.11 -0.57
C SER A 60 4.51 -12.39 -1.31
N ALA A 61 3.66 -13.21 -0.69
CA ALA A 61 3.13 -14.41 -1.34
C ALA A 61 2.01 -14.08 -2.33
N ASP A 62 1.22 -13.04 -2.06
CA ASP A 62 0.07 -12.66 -2.87
C ASP A 62 0.44 -11.61 -3.93
N ILE A 63 0.03 -11.84 -5.17
CA ILE A 63 0.30 -10.94 -6.29
C ILE A 63 -0.29 -9.53 -6.08
N ILE A 64 -1.44 -9.39 -5.42
CA ILE A 64 -2.04 -8.07 -5.16
C ILE A 64 -1.18 -7.28 -4.16
N HIS A 65 -0.62 -7.95 -3.14
CA HIS A 65 0.35 -7.31 -2.24
C HIS A 65 1.61 -6.87 -2.99
N LYS A 66 2.16 -7.74 -3.86
CA LYS A 66 3.30 -7.36 -4.71
C LYS A 66 3.00 -6.13 -5.56
N LEU A 67 1.82 -6.08 -6.19
CA LEU A 67 1.42 -4.97 -7.04
C LEU A 67 1.20 -3.68 -6.26
N ILE A 68 0.69 -3.72 -5.03
CA ILE A 68 0.59 -2.54 -4.15
C ILE A 68 1.99 -1.91 -3.97
N TYR A 69 2.99 -2.73 -3.63
CA TYR A 69 4.36 -2.24 -3.42
C TYR A 69 5.05 -1.84 -4.73
N TYR A 70 4.78 -2.54 -5.83
CA TYR A 70 5.35 -2.19 -7.12
C TYR A 70 4.77 -0.87 -7.65
N ARG A 71 3.45 -0.68 -7.51
CA ARG A 71 2.81 0.59 -7.85
C ARG A 71 3.48 1.74 -7.12
N ARG A 72 3.67 1.61 -5.81
CA ARG A 72 4.37 2.60 -4.97
C ARG A 72 5.82 2.82 -5.41
N LEU A 73 6.57 1.76 -5.72
CA LEU A 73 7.95 1.85 -6.20
C LEU A 73 8.06 2.70 -7.47
N VAL A 74 7.14 2.51 -8.42
CA VAL A 74 7.13 3.26 -9.68
C VAL A 74 6.78 4.74 -9.42
N GLU A 75 5.90 5.06 -8.44
CA GLU A 75 5.64 6.45 -8.04
C GLU A 75 6.85 7.13 -7.38
N ILE A 76 7.58 6.39 -6.53
CA ILE A 76 8.80 6.90 -5.87
C ILE A 76 9.85 7.31 -6.91
N ASN A 77 9.96 6.57 -8.01
CA ASN A 77 10.92 6.84 -9.06
C ASN A 77 10.45 7.93 -10.06
N ASP A 78 9.28 8.53 -9.85
CA ASP A 78 8.62 9.49 -10.76
C ASP A 78 8.51 8.97 -12.21
N GLN A 79 8.37 7.65 -12.37
CA GLN A 79 8.20 7.00 -13.65
C GLN A 79 6.71 6.94 -13.96
N LYS A 80 6.16 7.91 -14.68
CA LYS A 80 4.78 7.86 -15.21
C LYS A 80 4.79 7.29 -16.62
N ASP A 81 5.25 6.06 -16.73
CA ASP A 81 5.36 5.33 -17.98
C ASP A 81 4.23 4.29 -18.15
N ILE A 82 4.34 3.48 -19.19
CA ILE A 82 3.37 2.44 -19.52
C ILE A 82 3.18 1.39 -18.41
N VAL A 83 4.19 1.17 -17.57
CA VAL A 83 4.10 0.27 -16.41
C VAL A 83 3.29 0.92 -15.31
N TRP A 84 3.53 2.22 -15.05
CA TRP A 84 2.73 3.00 -14.12
C TRP A 84 1.25 3.00 -14.50
N ASP A 85 0.95 3.18 -15.79
CA ASP A 85 -0.43 3.14 -16.29
C ASP A 85 -1.05 1.77 -16.05
N LEU A 86 -0.43 0.69 -16.54
CA LEU A 86 -1.01 -0.65 -16.41
C LEU A 86 -1.21 -1.05 -14.94
N LEU A 87 -0.23 -0.77 -14.07
CA LEU A 87 -0.37 -1.00 -12.62
C LEU A 87 -1.52 -0.17 -12.03
N SER A 88 -1.63 1.12 -12.37
CA SER A 88 -2.70 1.99 -11.87
C SER A 88 -4.09 1.43 -12.19
N ASN A 89 -4.26 0.90 -13.40
CA ASN A 89 -5.54 0.35 -13.85
C ASN A 89 -6.02 -0.85 -13.02
N VAL A 90 -5.10 -1.67 -12.48
CA VAL A 90 -5.44 -2.81 -11.59
C VAL A 90 -6.24 -2.35 -10.37
N PHE A 91 -5.99 -1.14 -9.88
CA PHE A 91 -6.58 -0.60 -8.66
C PHE A 91 -7.91 0.14 -8.87
N HIS A 92 -8.45 0.14 -10.10
CA HIS A 92 -9.68 0.83 -10.45
C HIS A 92 -10.81 -0.10 -10.92
N LYS A 93 -12.04 0.13 -10.46
CA LYS A 93 -13.18 -0.79 -10.72
C LYS A 93 -13.68 -0.83 -12.18
N ASP A 94 -13.41 0.21 -12.97
CA ASP A 94 -13.95 0.39 -14.32
C ASP A 94 -12.84 0.36 -15.40
N ARG A 95 -12.05 -0.71 -15.43
CA ARG A 95 -10.82 -0.89 -16.24
C ARG A 95 -10.66 -2.30 -16.83
N ASP A 96 -11.78 -2.88 -17.31
CA ASP A 96 -11.76 -4.13 -18.09
C ASP A 96 -10.73 -4.10 -19.22
N ILE A 97 -10.65 -2.94 -19.88
CA ILE A 97 -9.55 -2.57 -20.76
C ILE A 97 -8.74 -1.50 -20.01
N PRO A 98 -7.43 -1.72 -19.78
CA PRO A 98 -6.57 -0.70 -19.18
C PRO A 98 -6.62 0.61 -19.97
N GLN A 99 -6.61 1.74 -19.29
CA GLN A 99 -6.65 3.06 -19.90
C GLN A 99 -5.41 3.89 -19.54
N ILE A 100 -4.89 4.62 -20.52
CA ILE A 100 -3.81 5.59 -20.34
C ILE A 100 -4.39 7.00 -20.44
N LYS A 101 -3.81 7.92 -19.67
CA LYS A 101 -4.13 9.34 -19.73
C LYS A 101 -3.17 10.03 -20.69
N ASP A 102 -3.68 10.55 -21.80
CA ASP A 102 -2.89 11.30 -22.77
C ASP A 102 -2.51 12.69 -22.22
N GLU A 103 -1.57 13.37 -22.89
CA GLU A 103 -1.05 14.69 -22.47
C GLU A 103 -2.14 15.77 -22.35
N ASP A 104 -3.20 15.67 -23.16
CA ASP A 104 -4.36 16.56 -23.14
C ASP A 104 -5.34 16.26 -21.99
N GLY A 105 -5.06 15.19 -21.24
CA GLY A 105 -5.84 14.74 -20.10
C GLY A 105 -7.01 13.83 -20.45
N SER A 106 -7.21 13.50 -21.73
CA SER A 106 -8.20 12.50 -22.16
C SER A 106 -7.75 11.08 -21.77
N LEU A 107 -8.73 10.18 -21.62
CA LEU A 107 -8.48 8.77 -21.37
C LEU A 107 -8.73 8.00 -22.66
N ARG A 108 -7.77 7.16 -23.03
CA ARG A 108 -7.92 6.18 -24.11
C ARG A 108 -7.59 4.79 -23.61
N ASP A 109 -8.13 3.79 -24.29
CA ASP A 109 -7.78 2.40 -24.04
C ASP A 109 -6.32 2.14 -24.48
N MET A 110 -5.62 1.31 -23.71
CA MET A 110 -4.32 0.78 -24.10
C MET A 110 -4.49 -0.22 -25.24
N THR A 111 -3.57 -0.17 -26.21
CA THR A 111 -3.51 -1.14 -27.30
C THR A 111 -2.98 -2.51 -26.81
N PRO A 112 -3.22 -3.61 -27.55
CA PRO A 112 -2.67 -4.92 -27.20
C PRO A 112 -1.14 -4.92 -27.04
N ASP A 113 -0.42 -4.25 -27.95
CA ASP A 113 1.05 -4.15 -27.90
C ASP A 113 1.53 -3.37 -26.66
N GLU A 114 0.81 -2.33 -26.27
CA GLU A 114 1.09 -1.55 -25.05
C GLU A 114 0.90 -2.40 -23.78
N ILE A 115 -0.17 -3.20 -23.74
CA ILE A 115 -0.44 -4.12 -22.63
C ILE A 115 0.63 -5.22 -22.57
N GLU A 116 1.00 -5.81 -23.71
CA GLU A 116 2.04 -6.85 -23.79
C GLU A 116 3.41 -6.32 -23.33
N LEU A 117 3.77 -5.11 -23.78
CA LEU A 117 5.02 -4.45 -23.38
C LEU A 117 5.05 -4.20 -21.87
N ALA A 118 4.02 -3.57 -21.31
CA ALA A 118 3.96 -3.28 -19.88
C ALA A 118 3.92 -4.57 -19.05
N THR A 119 3.17 -5.58 -19.47
CA THR A 119 3.10 -6.90 -18.82
C THR A 119 4.48 -7.55 -18.80
N SER A 120 5.20 -7.55 -19.93
CA SER A 120 6.55 -8.12 -20.02
C SER A 120 7.55 -7.42 -19.09
N ILE A 121 7.42 -6.11 -18.89
CA ILE A 121 8.26 -5.38 -17.94
C ILE A 121 7.89 -5.73 -16.50
N ILE A 122 6.60 -5.79 -16.17
CA ILE A 122 6.13 -6.16 -14.82
C ILE A 122 6.59 -7.57 -14.45
N GLN A 123 6.55 -8.49 -15.42
CA GLN A 123 6.99 -9.88 -15.28
C GLN A 123 8.47 -10.03 -14.96
N GLN A 124 9.31 -9.01 -15.15
CA GLN A 124 10.71 -9.04 -14.68
C GLN A 124 10.83 -9.00 -13.15
N LYS A 125 9.78 -8.55 -12.46
CA LYS A 125 9.70 -8.47 -11.00
C LYS A 125 8.63 -9.39 -10.40
N ILE A 126 7.60 -9.71 -11.18
CA ILE A 126 6.45 -10.52 -10.78
C ILE A 126 6.14 -11.50 -11.93
N ASP A 127 6.91 -12.58 -12.02
CA ASP A 127 6.92 -13.53 -13.15
C ASP A 127 5.53 -14.06 -13.55
N ASP A 128 4.61 -14.20 -12.61
CA ASP A 128 3.26 -14.73 -12.80
C ASP A 128 2.19 -13.66 -13.08
N PHE A 129 2.58 -12.42 -13.36
CA PHE A 129 1.65 -11.34 -13.63
C PHE A 129 0.91 -11.52 -14.96
N ASP A 130 -0.42 -11.54 -14.88
CA ASP A 130 -1.35 -11.41 -15.99
C ASP A 130 -2.44 -10.39 -15.60
N TYR A 131 -2.57 -9.32 -16.39
CA TYR A 131 -3.50 -8.25 -16.07
C TYR A 131 -4.94 -8.76 -15.96
N SER A 132 -5.39 -9.57 -16.92
CA SER A 132 -6.80 -10.01 -16.98
C SER A 132 -7.21 -10.86 -15.77
N THR A 133 -6.32 -11.77 -15.36
CA THR A 133 -6.51 -12.66 -14.22
C THR A 133 -6.51 -11.89 -12.91
N VAL A 134 -5.52 -11.02 -12.71
CA VAL A 134 -5.43 -10.19 -11.50
C VAL A 134 -6.62 -9.26 -11.41
N TYR A 135 -6.98 -8.61 -12.52
CA TYR A 135 -8.10 -7.67 -12.59
C TYR A 135 -9.45 -8.34 -12.33
N ALA A 136 -9.67 -9.54 -12.86
CA ALA A 136 -10.87 -10.32 -12.53
C ALA A 136 -10.96 -10.61 -11.02
N ARG A 137 -9.81 -10.90 -10.38
CA ARG A 137 -9.74 -11.12 -8.93
C ARG A 137 -10.03 -9.84 -8.13
N THR A 138 -9.55 -8.67 -8.56
CA THR A 138 -9.85 -7.41 -7.85
C THR A 138 -11.34 -7.08 -7.86
N LYS A 139 -12.09 -7.59 -8.85
CA LYS A 139 -13.56 -7.48 -8.92
C LYS A 139 -14.31 -8.54 -8.13
N ASN A 140 -13.65 -9.62 -7.70
CA ASN A 140 -14.26 -10.60 -6.82
C ASN A 140 -14.23 -10.10 -5.37
N ILE A 141 -15.35 -9.54 -4.91
CA ILE A 141 -15.49 -8.98 -3.57
C ILE A 141 -15.15 -10.02 -2.49
N SER A 142 -15.59 -11.27 -2.65
CA SER A 142 -15.32 -12.34 -1.68
C SER A 142 -13.82 -12.62 -1.55
N ASP A 143 -13.10 -12.71 -2.67
CA ASP A 143 -11.66 -12.96 -2.67
C ASP A 143 -10.89 -11.77 -2.07
N MET A 144 -11.31 -10.54 -2.37
CA MET A 144 -10.69 -9.32 -1.86
C MET A 144 -10.93 -9.13 -0.35
N VAL A 145 -12.12 -9.47 0.14
CA VAL A 145 -12.42 -9.51 1.57
C VAL A 145 -11.57 -10.58 2.26
N ALA A 146 -11.46 -11.78 1.69
CA ALA A 146 -10.61 -12.84 2.23
C ALA A 146 -9.13 -12.40 2.26
N LEU A 147 -8.65 -11.75 1.21
CA LEU A 147 -7.30 -11.18 1.16
C LEU A 147 -7.09 -10.13 2.26
N TYR A 148 -8.04 -9.20 2.44
CA TYR A 148 -8.01 -8.20 3.51
C TYR A 148 -7.91 -8.84 4.90
N ARG A 149 -8.73 -9.86 5.18
CA ARG A 149 -8.75 -10.53 6.48
C ARG A 149 -7.45 -11.29 6.76
N ASN A 150 -6.82 -11.83 5.73
CA ASN A 150 -5.55 -12.58 5.83
C ASN A 150 -4.30 -11.70 5.78
N SER A 151 -4.41 -10.42 5.40
CA SER A 151 -3.30 -9.47 5.44
C SER A 151 -2.83 -9.20 6.87
N ALA A 152 -1.52 -9.34 7.10
CA ALA A 152 -0.91 -9.03 8.39
C ALA A 152 -0.58 -7.53 8.53
N SER A 153 -0.25 -6.84 7.43
CA SER A 153 0.06 -5.42 7.46
C SER A 153 -1.21 -4.58 7.43
N GLY A 154 -1.28 -3.60 8.35
CA GLY A 154 -2.32 -2.57 8.29
C GLY A 154 -2.26 -1.75 6.99
N TYR A 155 -1.07 -1.55 6.43
CA TYR A 155 -0.90 -0.86 5.16
C TYR A 155 -1.56 -1.62 4.00
N GLU A 156 -1.27 -2.93 3.89
CA GLU A 156 -1.89 -3.79 2.87
C GLU A 156 -3.42 -3.81 3.02
N LYS A 157 -3.91 -3.93 4.26
CA LYS A 157 -5.35 -3.86 4.57
C LYS A 157 -5.98 -2.57 4.05
N VAL A 158 -5.40 -1.42 4.34
CA VAL A 158 -5.96 -0.13 3.88
C VAL A 158 -5.92 -0.01 2.36
N GLN A 159 -4.88 -0.52 1.69
CA GLN A 159 -4.81 -0.52 0.22
C GLN A 159 -5.88 -1.43 -0.40
N ILE A 160 -6.12 -2.61 0.16
CA ILE A 160 -7.18 -3.52 -0.30
C ILE A 160 -8.56 -2.89 -0.06
N TYR A 161 -8.77 -2.29 1.11
CA TYR A 161 -9.99 -1.55 1.43
C TYR A 161 -10.25 -0.42 0.42
N ARG A 162 -9.20 0.33 0.04
CA ARG A 162 -9.28 1.38 -0.97
C ARG A 162 -9.74 0.84 -2.33
N MET A 163 -9.26 -0.34 -2.76
CA MET A 163 -9.72 -1.00 -3.99
C MET A 163 -11.21 -1.39 -3.88
N LEU A 164 -11.61 -1.99 -2.76
CA LEU A 164 -13.00 -2.39 -2.50
C LEU A 164 -13.98 -1.21 -2.51
N LYS A 165 -13.51 -0.01 -2.14
CA LYS A 165 -14.31 1.23 -2.08
C LYS A 165 -13.93 2.24 -3.16
N ASP A 166 -13.21 1.83 -4.21
CA ASP A 166 -12.85 2.73 -5.30
C ASP A 166 -14.11 3.40 -5.87
N GLY A 167 -14.10 4.73 -5.93
CA GLY A 167 -15.25 5.56 -6.32
C GLY A 167 -16.36 5.74 -5.25
N ASP A 168 -16.42 4.90 -4.22
CA ASP A 168 -17.57 4.80 -3.29
C ASP A 168 -17.36 5.51 -1.95
N MET A 169 -16.13 5.95 -1.64
CA MET A 169 -15.85 6.67 -0.39
C MET A 169 -16.47 8.06 -0.37
N GLU A 170 -17.13 8.43 0.74
CA GLU A 170 -17.74 9.75 0.90
C GLU A 170 -16.70 10.88 0.74
N ARG A 171 -16.99 11.80 -0.18
CA ARG A 171 -16.15 12.97 -0.46
C ARG A 171 -16.05 13.86 0.77
N GLY A 172 -14.82 14.20 1.16
CA GLY A 172 -14.55 15.07 2.30
C GLY A 172 -14.57 14.38 3.67
N SER A 173 -14.84 13.06 3.73
CA SER A 173 -14.72 12.32 4.98
C SER A 173 -13.26 12.27 5.46
N ALA A 174 -13.05 12.31 6.77
CA ALA A 174 -11.72 12.22 7.37
C ALA A 174 -11.01 10.91 6.97
N MET A 175 -11.76 9.83 6.78
CA MET A 175 -11.20 8.57 6.33
C MET A 175 -10.76 8.61 4.88
N LYS A 176 -11.57 9.17 3.98
CA LYS A 176 -11.15 9.37 2.59
C LYS A 176 -9.90 10.22 2.53
N LYS A 177 -9.85 11.31 3.30
CA LYS A 177 -8.66 12.16 3.41
C LYS A 177 -7.44 11.36 3.89
N TYR A 178 -7.57 10.55 4.95
CA TYR A 178 -6.47 9.72 5.44
C TYR A 178 -5.98 8.72 4.38
N VAL A 179 -6.90 7.98 3.74
CA VAL A 179 -6.59 6.97 2.72
C VAL A 179 -6.00 7.59 1.46
N ASP A 180 -6.43 8.78 1.07
CA ASP A 180 -5.85 9.48 -0.07
C ASP A 180 -4.47 10.08 0.29
N GLU A 181 -4.37 10.85 1.38
CA GLU A 181 -3.17 11.64 1.73
C GLU A 181 -2.01 10.83 2.33
N THR A 182 -2.29 9.82 3.16
CA THR A 182 -1.26 9.09 3.90
C THR A 182 -0.45 8.15 3.01
N PHE A 183 -0.92 7.91 1.79
CA PHE A 183 -0.27 6.99 0.84
C PHE A 183 0.13 7.67 -0.47
N HIS A 184 0.09 9.00 -0.52
CA HIS A 184 0.74 9.75 -1.59
C HIS A 184 2.24 9.84 -1.31
N VAL A 185 3.05 9.32 -2.25
CA VAL A 185 4.51 9.28 -2.14
C VAL A 185 5.16 10.63 -1.83
N GLN A 186 4.53 11.74 -2.20
CA GLN A 186 5.02 13.10 -1.94
C GLN A 186 5.09 13.46 -0.45
N ASN A 187 4.31 12.76 0.38
CA ASN A 187 4.29 12.95 1.82
C ASN A 187 5.25 11.99 2.55
N ASP A 188 5.90 11.07 1.83
CA ASP A 188 6.79 10.07 2.41
C ASP A 188 8.21 10.62 2.62
N TYR A 189 8.86 10.18 3.69
CA TYR A 189 10.29 10.35 3.87
C TYR A 189 11.07 9.43 2.92
N LEU A 190 12.28 9.85 2.51
CA LEU A 190 13.19 9.00 1.73
C LEU A 190 13.56 7.70 2.46
N PHE A 191 13.59 7.75 3.79
CA PHE A 191 13.80 6.60 4.67
C PHE A 191 12.55 6.35 5.51
N GLN A 192 12.22 5.07 5.72
CA GLN A 192 11.05 4.66 6.49
C GLN A 192 11.29 3.31 7.19
N LEU A 193 10.39 2.99 8.10
CA LEU A 193 10.25 1.63 8.64
C LEU A 193 9.40 0.77 7.70
N ASN A 194 9.62 -0.55 7.68
CA ASN A 194 8.80 -1.43 6.85
C ASN A 194 7.37 -1.58 7.44
N PRO A 195 6.31 -1.25 6.69
CA PRO A 195 4.93 -1.37 7.16
C PRO A 195 4.44 -2.81 7.42
N ARG A 196 5.18 -3.83 6.96
CA ARG A 196 4.91 -5.24 7.30
C ARG A 196 5.49 -5.63 8.66
N GLN A 197 6.44 -4.85 9.17
CA GLN A 197 7.11 -5.09 10.45
C GLN A 197 6.59 -4.17 11.56
N TYR A 198 6.26 -2.92 11.20
CA TYR A 198 5.81 -1.89 12.14
C TYR A 198 4.34 -1.53 11.91
N LYS A 199 3.59 -1.38 13.00
CA LYS A 199 2.15 -1.05 13.00
C LYS A 199 1.93 0.45 12.76
N ILE A 200 2.27 0.90 11.56
CA ILE A 200 2.24 2.33 11.18
C ILE A 200 0.83 2.89 10.99
N VAL A 201 -0.15 2.02 10.71
CA VAL A 201 -1.55 2.45 10.54
C VAL A 201 -2.20 2.55 11.91
N PRO A 202 -2.78 3.71 12.29
CA PRO A 202 -3.46 3.87 13.56
C PRO A 202 -4.63 2.90 13.73
N GLN A 203 -4.83 2.40 14.95
CA GLN A 203 -5.88 1.42 15.26
C GLN A 203 -7.29 1.91 14.90
N TYR A 204 -7.59 3.20 15.07
CA TYR A 204 -8.92 3.72 14.72
C TYR A 204 -9.22 3.64 13.22
N VAL A 205 -8.19 3.71 12.36
CA VAL A 205 -8.32 3.52 10.91
C VAL A 205 -8.63 2.06 10.61
N LEU A 206 -7.89 1.14 11.21
CA LEU A 206 -8.12 -0.30 11.04
C LEU A 206 -9.52 -0.70 11.54
N ASN A 207 -9.96 -0.18 12.69
CA ASN A 207 -11.30 -0.43 13.21
C ASN A 207 -12.38 0.05 12.25
N TYR A 208 -12.19 1.21 11.63
CA TYR A 208 -13.12 1.72 10.63
C TYR A 208 -13.17 0.81 9.40
N CYS A 209 -12.02 0.44 8.84
CA CYS A 209 -11.95 -0.49 7.71
C CYS A 209 -12.58 -1.84 8.06
N ASP A 210 -12.28 -2.38 9.24
CA ASP A 210 -12.83 -3.66 9.71
C ASP A 210 -14.36 -3.63 9.82
N ASN A 211 -14.94 -2.53 10.30
CA ASN A 211 -16.40 -2.35 10.36
C ASN A 211 -17.02 -2.29 8.96
N GLU A 212 -16.41 -1.55 8.02
CA GLU A 212 -16.88 -1.48 6.65
C GLU A 212 -16.79 -2.83 5.93
N ILE A 213 -15.74 -3.61 6.20
CA ILE A 213 -15.60 -4.97 5.67
C ILE A 213 -16.68 -5.90 6.25
N CYS A 214 -17.02 -5.79 7.55
CA CYS A 214 -18.15 -6.54 8.12
C CYS A 214 -19.47 -6.23 7.39
N THR A 215 -19.75 -4.95 7.11
CA THR A 215 -20.96 -4.55 6.36
C THR A 215 -20.98 -5.15 4.94
N ILE A 216 -19.81 -5.21 4.27
CA ILE A 216 -19.68 -5.85 2.95
C ILE A 216 -19.95 -7.35 3.06
N GLU A 217 -19.37 -8.03 4.06
CA GLU A 217 -19.57 -9.46 4.33
C GLU A 217 -21.05 -9.79 4.57
N GLU A 218 -21.75 -9.00 5.40
CA GLU A 218 -23.18 -9.16 5.67
C GLU A 218 -24.03 -9.05 4.39
N SER A 219 -23.69 -8.10 3.52
CA SER A 219 -24.38 -7.89 2.24
C SER A 219 -24.20 -9.07 1.27
N LEU A 220 -23.04 -9.73 1.31
CA LEU A 220 -22.76 -10.94 0.50
C LEU A 220 -23.58 -12.14 0.96
N VAL A 221 -23.78 -12.32 2.26
CA VAL A 221 -24.60 -13.42 2.79
C VAL A 221 -26.07 -13.25 2.40
N GLN A 222 -26.57 -12.01 2.38
CA GLN A 222 -27.96 -11.70 2.02
C GLN A 222 -28.27 -11.87 0.52
N THR A 223 -27.26 -11.84 -0.36
CA THR A 223 -27.45 -12.04 -1.81
C THR A 223 -27.51 -13.50 -2.23
N VAL A 224 -27.14 -14.43 -1.34
CA VAL A 224 -27.09 -15.88 -1.61
C VAL A 224 -28.28 -16.64 -0.98
N GLY A 225 -29.08 -15.99 -0.12
CA GLY A 225 -30.27 -16.54 0.52
C GLY A 225 -31.58 -16.12 -0.15
#